data_AF-A0AAU5V538-F1
#
_entry.id   AF-A0AAU5V538-F1
#
_cell.length_a   1.000
_cell.length_b   1.000
_cell.length_c   1.000
_cell.angle_alpha   90.00
_cell.angle_beta   90.00
_cell.angle_gamma   90.00
#
_symmetry.space_group_name_H-M   'P 1'
#
loop_
_entity.id
_entity.type
_entity.pdbx_description
1 polymer ?
#
loop_
_entity_poly.entity_id
_entity_poly.type
_entity_poly.pdbx_seq_one_letter_code
_entity_poly.pdbx_strand_id
1 'polypeptide(L)'
;MEADDSRESIPTVNISLWHADAVVLYDWLMSTDLNTVPITHPAQKQALTDLLDRFEWAADVDVTACTAQEVSAAQAEVAKDMGW
;
A
#
# COMPACT_ATOMS: atom_id res chain seq x y z
N MET A 1 -20.78 -32.90 9.26
CA MET A 1 -20.96 -31.86 8.23
C MET A 1 -19.69 -31.04 8.27
N GLU A 2 -18.67 -31.54 7.59
CA GLU A 2 -17.41 -30.80 7.46
C GLU A 2 -17.67 -29.71 6.43
N ALA A 3 -17.46 -28.46 6.83
CA ALA A 3 -17.54 -27.35 5.92
C ALA A 3 -16.45 -27.53 4.87
N ASP A 4 -16.86 -27.42 3.61
CA ASP A 4 -16.04 -27.40 2.42
C ASP A 4 -14.95 -26.31 2.54
N ASP A 5 -13.78 -26.69 3.06
CA ASP A 5 -12.59 -25.83 3.24
C ASP A 5 -11.75 -25.77 1.95
N SER A 6 -12.42 -25.71 0.79
CA SER A 6 -11.79 -25.52 -0.51
C SER A 6 -12.18 -24.20 -1.15
N ARG A 7 -12.10 -23.11 -0.38
CA ARG A 7 -11.67 -21.85 -1.00
C ARG A 7 -10.18 -22.03 -1.29
N GLU A 8 -9.87 -22.51 -2.49
CA GLU A 8 -8.51 -22.47 -3.01
C GLU A 8 -7.91 -21.12 -2.63
N SER A 9 -6.85 -21.13 -1.83
CA SER A 9 -6.20 -19.91 -1.37
C SER A 9 -5.84 -19.09 -2.60
N ILE A 10 -6.42 -17.90 -2.76
CA ILE A 10 -6.12 -17.01 -3.88
C ILE A 10 -4.59 -16.83 -3.90
N PRO A 11 -3.91 -17.12 -5.02
CA PRO A 11 -2.45 -16.99 -5.08
C PRO A 11 -2.01 -15.59 -4.66
N THR A 12 -1.13 -15.50 -3.66
CA THR A 12 -0.58 -14.23 -3.17
C THR A 12 0.89 -14.09 -3.55
N VAL A 13 1.37 -12.85 -3.53
CA VAL A 13 2.79 -12.52 -3.67
C VAL A 13 3.24 -11.72 -2.45
N ASN A 14 4.50 -11.94 -2.03
CA ASN A 14 5.16 -11.13 -1.03
C ASN A 14 6.08 -10.12 -1.73
N ILE A 15 5.98 -8.85 -1.35
CA ILE A 15 6.81 -7.77 -1.89
C ILE A 15 7.54 -7.12 -0.72
N SER A 16 8.86 -7.09 -0.78
CA SER A 16 9.67 -6.31 0.14
C SER A 16 9.77 -4.88 -0.38
N LEU A 17 9.34 -3.92 0.44
CA LEU A 17 9.46 -2.49 0.17
C LEU A 17 10.47 -1.86 1.13
N TRP A 18 11.08 -0.75 0.72
CA TRP A 18 11.76 0.11 1.69
C TRP A 18 10.72 0.74 2.61
N HIS A 19 11.10 0.93 3.87
CA HIS A 19 10.21 1.57 4.84
C HIS A 19 9.74 2.95 4.36
N ALA A 20 10.66 3.75 3.79
CA ALA A 20 10.32 5.07 3.26
C ALA A 20 9.29 4.99 2.11
N ASP A 21 9.42 4.03 1.20
CA ASP A 21 8.45 3.82 0.12
C ASP A 21 7.07 3.47 0.67
N ALA A 22 7.01 2.56 1.65
CA ALA A 22 5.76 2.14 2.27
C ALA A 22 5.04 3.32 2.97
N VAL A 23 5.78 4.16 3.69
CA VAL A 23 5.24 5.38 4.34
C VAL A 23 4.69 6.35 3.29
N VAL A 24 5.45 6.63 2.23
CA VAL A 24 5.03 7.57 1.17
C VAL A 24 3.79 7.04 0.43
N LEU A 25 3.76 5.75 0.10
CA LEU A 25 2.64 5.12 -0.59
C LEU A 25 1.38 5.08 0.28
N TYR A 26 1.50 4.72 1.56
CA TYR A 26 0.37 4.70 2.48
C TYR A 26 -0.22 6.09 2.68
N ASP A 27 0.61 7.11 2.95
CA ASP A 27 0.17 8.51 3.10
C ASP A 27 -0.56 9.00 1.84
N TRP A 28 -0.02 8.70 0.66
CA TRP A 28 -0.66 9.05 -0.61
C TRP A 28 -2.00 8.33 -0.79
N LEU A 29 -2.07 7.01 -0.53
CA LEU A 29 -3.29 6.23 -0.67
C LEU A 29 -4.41 6.71 0.29
N MET A 30 -4.05 7.08 1.52
CA MET A 30 -5.01 7.57 2.52
C MET A 30 -5.53 8.98 2.22
N SER A 31 -4.71 9.83 1.62
CA SER A 31 -5.07 11.23 1.35
C SER A 31 -5.66 11.47 -0.04
N THR A 32 -5.51 10.51 -0.96
CA THR A 32 -5.96 10.63 -2.35
C THR A 32 -7.40 10.16 -2.53
N ASP A 33 -8.24 10.97 -3.17
CA ASP A 33 -9.51 10.48 -3.72
C ASP A 33 -9.24 9.58 -4.93
N LEU A 34 -9.32 8.26 -4.72
CA LEU A 34 -9.08 7.26 -5.76
C LEU A 34 -10.05 7.37 -6.96
N ASN A 35 -11.16 8.11 -6.84
CA ASN A 35 -12.04 8.40 -7.99
C ASN A 35 -11.45 9.40 -8.98
N THR A 36 -10.43 10.16 -8.56
CA THR A 36 -9.71 11.13 -9.40
C THR A 36 -8.46 10.55 -10.06
N VAL A 37 -7.99 9.39 -9.58
CA VAL A 37 -6.83 8.70 -10.15
C VAL A 37 -7.17 8.21 -11.57
N PRO A 38 -6.39 8.58 -12.60
CA PRO A 38 -6.61 8.09 -13.95
C PRO A 38 -6.47 6.57 -14.01
N ILE A 39 -7.54 5.88 -14.39
CA ILE A 39 -7.57 4.43 -14.58
C ILE A 39 -8.05 4.08 -15.98
N THR A 40 -7.52 2.99 -16.50
CA THR A 40 -7.96 2.35 -17.76
C THR A 40 -8.92 1.19 -17.51
N HIS A 41 -8.94 0.66 -16.28
CA HIS A 41 -9.80 -0.45 -15.88
C HIS A 41 -10.20 -0.35 -14.39
N PRO A 42 -11.46 -0.65 -14.00
CA PRO A 42 -11.91 -0.57 -12.61
C PRO A 42 -11.06 -1.38 -11.61
N ALA A 43 -10.50 -2.50 -12.04
CA ALA A 43 -9.62 -3.33 -11.21
C ALA A 43 -8.36 -2.59 -10.71
N GLN A 44 -7.90 -1.53 -11.39
CA GLN A 44 -6.77 -0.75 -10.91
C GLN A 44 -7.11 0.01 -9.63
N LYS A 45 -8.33 0.54 -9.53
CA LYS A 45 -8.82 1.16 -8.30
C LYS A 45 -8.94 0.13 -7.19
N GLN A 46 -9.53 -1.03 -7.51
CA GLN A 46 -9.64 -2.12 -6.54
C GLN A 46 -8.25 -2.55 -6.02
N ALA A 47 -7.26 -2.70 -6.89
CA ALA A 47 -5.91 -3.06 -6.49
C ALA A 47 -5.24 -2.02 -5.58
N LEU A 48 -5.52 -0.72 -5.77
CA LEU A 48 -5.02 0.34 -4.88
C LEU A 48 -5.72 0.30 -3.52
N THR A 49 -7.03 0.04 -3.49
CA THR A 49 -7.77 -0.18 -2.23
C THR A 49 -7.25 -1.42 -1.51
N ASP A 50 -7.08 -2.54 -2.21
CA ASP A 50 -6.54 -3.77 -1.64
C ASP A 50 -5.11 -3.55 -1.11
N LEU A 51 -4.29 -2.77 -1.81
CA LEU A 51 -2.94 -2.42 -1.34
C LEU A 51 -2.99 -1.58 -0.05
N LEU A 52 -3.91 -0.62 0.04
CA LEU A 52 -4.11 0.18 1.25
C LEU A 52 -4.49 -0.72 2.44
N ASP A 53 -5.46 -1.61 2.26
CA ASP A 53 -5.87 -2.58 3.29
C ASP A 53 -4.68 -3.46 3.71
N ARG A 54 -3.80 -3.84 2.78
CA ARG A 54 -2.63 -4.67 3.11
C ARG A 54 -1.58 -3.92 3.92
N PHE A 55 -1.42 -2.61 3.75
CA PHE A 55 -0.58 -1.81 4.64
C PHE A 55 -1.12 -1.79 6.08
N GLU A 56 -2.44 -1.77 6.25
CA GLU A 56 -3.06 -1.76 7.59
C GLU A 56 -2.93 -3.09 8.33
N TRP A 57 -3.12 -4.21 7.61
CA TRP A 57 -3.33 -5.52 8.26
C TRP A 57 -2.17 -6.51 8.09
N ALA A 58 -1.23 -6.24 7.18
CA ALA A 58 -0.23 -7.23 6.78
C ALA A 58 1.19 -6.68 6.63
N ALA A 59 1.43 -5.38 6.87
CA ALA A 59 2.78 -4.87 6.97
C ALA A 59 3.45 -5.39 8.25
N ASP A 60 4.72 -5.78 8.14
CA ASP A 60 5.51 -6.26 9.30
C ASP A 60 5.85 -5.13 10.30
N VAL A 61 5.65 -3.88 9.89
CA VAL A 61 5.89 -2.66 10.67
C VAL A 61 4.70 -1.72 10.53
N ASP A 62 4.35 -1.02 11.60
CA ASP A 62 3.23 -0.08 11.59
C ASP A 62 3.60 1.19 10.82
N VAL A 63 3.06 1.31 9.60
CA VAL A 63 3.16 2.51 8.75
C VAL A 63 1.93 3.41 8.85
N THR A 64 0.92 3.01 9.64
CA THR A 64 -0.36 3.71 9.74
C THR A 64 -0.33 4.88 10.71
N ALA A 65 0.63 4.87 11.64
CA ALA A 65 0.78 5.86 12.71
C ALA A 65 1.85 6.93 12.42
N CYS A 66 2.32 7.07 11.18
CA CYS A 66 3.36 8.03 10.84
C CYS A 66 2.90 9.48 11.02
N THR A 67 3.77 10.28 11.62
CA THR A 67 3.60 11.74 11.75
C THR A 67 3.91 12.45 10.43
N ALA A 68 3.40 13.68 10.27
CA ALA A 68 3.74 14.52 9.12
C ALA A 68 5.25 14.76 8.95
N GLN A 69 6.01 14.79 10.06
CA GLN A 69 7.46 14.91 10.01
C GLN A 69 8.12 13.65 9.45
N GLU A 70 7.65 12.47 9.85
CA GLU A 70 8.14 11.18 9.34
C GLU A 70 7.77 10.98 7.87
N VAL A 71 6.57 11.38 7.45
CA VAL A 71 6.16 11.39 6.03
C VAL A 71 7.10 12.28 5.22
N SER A 72 7.37 13.51 5.68
CA SER A 72 8.28 14.42 4.98
C SER A 72 9.71 13.88 4.90
N ALA A 73 10.20 13.24 5.97
CA ALA A 73 11.51 12.59 5.97
C ALA A 73 11.57 11.39 5.01
N ALA A 74 10.51 10.58 4.96
CA ALA A 74 10.38 9.47 4.03
C ALA A 74 10.38 9.95 2.58
N GLN A 75 9.59 10.98 2.25
CA GLN A 75 9.59 11.61 0.92
C GLN A 75 10.99 12.10 0.51
N ALA A 76 11.72 12.74 1.44
CA ALA A 76 13.08 13.19 1.20
C ALA A 76 14.09 12.04 1.03
N GLU A 77 13.85 10.89 1.64
CA GLU A 77 14.69 9.70 1.48
C GLU A 77 14.43 9.02 0.12
N VAL A 78 13.17 8.77 -0.21
CA VAL A 78 12.77 8.21 -1.52
C VAL A 78 13.31 9.08 -2.65
N ALA A 79 13.16 10.39 -2.52
CA ALA A 79 13.73 11.38 -3.43
C ALA A 79 15.21 11.15 -3.74
N LYS A 80 16.07 10.89 -2.75
CA LYS A 80 17.53 10.78 -3.00
C LYS A 80 17.87 9.66 -3.99
N ASP A 81 17.05 8.61 -4.03
CA ASP A 81 17.28 7.44 -4.87
C ASP A 81 16.58 7.52 -6.24
N MET A 82 15.71 8.51 -6.46
CA MET A 82 15.00 8.67 -7.74
C MET A 82 15.90 9.12 -8.90
N GLY A 83 17.16 9.49 -8.64
CA GLY A 83 18.15 9.83 -9.69
C GLY A 83 17.79 11.06 -10.55
N TRP A 84 16.77 11.81 -10.15
CA TRP A 84 16.43 13.16 -10.63
C TRP A 84 17.46 14.23 -10.22
#